data_AF-A0A430YFX6-F1
#
_entry.id   AF-A0A430YFX6-F1
#
_cell.length_a   1.000
_cell.length_b   1.000
_cell.length_c   1.000
_cell.angle_alpha   90.00
_cell.angle_beta   90.00
_cell.angle_gamma   90.00
#
_symmetry.space_group_name_H-M   'P 1'
#
loop_
_entity.id
_entity.type
_entity.pdbx_description
1 polymer ?
#
loop_
_entity_poly.entity_id
_entity_poly.type
_entity_poly.pdbx_seq_one_letter_code
_entity_poly.pdbx_strand_id
1 'polypeptide(L)'
;MFFPYIELNFFAFVFICFVFFLMWSKSQKIFKNEKFLNDYKSCEKELIAFKEAHENFIKTKQGKSVLMSAFALEFAIKNNAFGDDYTREFKQILQNYPNEKEFNIEINHHLS
;
A
#
# COMPACT_ATOMS: atom_id res chain seq x y z
N MET A 1 -2.62 20.99 48.75
CA MET A 1 -3.86 21.28 48.00
C MET A 1 -4.63 19.97 47.91
N PHE A 2 -5.66 19.78 48.74
CA PHE A 2 -6.47 18.57 48.74
C PHE A 2 -7.50 18.71 47.60
N PHE A 3 -7.34 17.92 46.54
CA PHE A 3 -8.38 17.83 45.51
C PHE A 3 -9.54 17.01 46.08
N PRO A 4 -10.76 17.55 46.14
CA PRO A 4 -11.92 16.76 46.54
C PRO A 4 -12.13 15.63 45.53
N TYR A 5 -12.23 14.40 46.01
CA TYR A 5 -12.57 13.24 45.20
C TYR A 5 -14.01 13.38 44.73
N ILE A 6 -14.20 13.65 43.44
CA ILE A 6 -15.51 13.68 42.80
C ILE A 6 -15.77 12.26 42.29
N GLU A 7 -16.77 11.60 42.85
CA GLU A 7 -17.20 10.28 42.37
C GLU A 7 -17.64 10.38 40.91
N LEU A 8 -16.94 9.65 40.04
CA LEU A 8 -17.26 9.63 38.62
C LEU A 8 -18.57 8.87 38.43
N ASN A 9 -19.64 9.56 38.05
CA ASN A 9 -20.90 8.92 37.71
C ASN A 9 -20.67 7.88 36.60
N PHE A 10 -21.32 6.72 36.69
CA PHE A 10 -21.25 5.64 35.71
C PHE A 10 -21.44 6.14 34.27
N PHE A 11 -22.37 7.07 34.04
CA PHE A 11 -22.57 7.67 32.72
C PHE A 11 -21.37 8.49 32.23
N ALA A 12 -20.70 9.21 33.14
CA ALA A 12 -19.48 9.95 32.81
C ALA A 12 -18.32 9.00 32.49
N PHE A 13 -18.19 7.89 33.23
CA PHE A 13 -17.22 6.84 32.94
C PHE A 13 -17.43 6.23 31.54
N VAL A 14 -18.66 5.81 31.24
CA VAL A 14 -19.02 5.22 29.93
C VAL A 14 -18.77 6.22 28.80
N PHE A 15 -19.11 7.50 28.99
CA PHE A 15 -18.86 8.55 28.01
C PHE A 15 -17.36 8.73 27.74
N ILE A 16 -16.52 8.75 28.77
CA ILE A 16 -15.06 8.85 28.62
C ILE A 16 -14.51 7.65 27.84
N CYS A 17 -14.93 6.43 28.18
CA CYS A 17 -14.53 5.23 27.44
C CYS A 17 -14.94 5.29 25.96
N PHE A 18 -16.15 5.78 25.68
CA PHE A 18 -16.63 5.95 24.31
C PHE A 18 -15.80 6.97 23.53
N VAL A 19 -15.51 8.13 24.11
CA VAL A 19 -14.63 9.15 23.49
C VAL A 19 -13.23 8.58 23.24
N PHE A 20 -12.69 7.83 24.19
CA PHE A 20 -11.38 7.18 24.06
C PHE A 20 -11.35 6.19 22.89
N PHE A 21 -12.41 5.38 22.75
CA PHE A 21 -12.56 4.45 21.64
C PHE A 21 -12.65 5.15 20.28
N LEU A 22 -13.40 6.26 20.20
CA LEU A 22 -13.48 7.08 18.99
C LEU A 22 -12.13 7.70 18.62
N MET A 23 -11.40 8.24 19.59
CA MET A 23 -10.06 8.80 19.38
C MET A 23 -9.08 7.72 18.93
N TRP A 24 -9.11 6.53 19.55
CA TRP A 24 -8.30 5.39 19.15
C TRP A 24 -8.57 5.00 17.70
N SER A 25 -9.84 4.82 17.33
CA SER A 25 -10.22 4.43 15.96
C SER A 25 -9.77 5.46 14.92
N LYS A 26 -9.96 6.75 15.21
CA LYS A 26 -9.52 7.85 14.33
C LYS A 26 -7.99 7.89 14.22
N SER A 27 -7.27 7.73 15.32
CA SER A 27 -5.81 7.67 15.35
C SER A 27 -5.30 6.52 14.48
N GLN A 28 -5.83 5.31 14.64
CA GLN A 28 -5.44 4.16 13.81
C GLN A 28 -5.69 4.40 12.32
N LYS A 29 -6.79 5.06 11.94
CA LYS A 29 -7.05 5.44 10.54
C LYS A 29 -6.02 6.42 9.99
N ILE A 30 -5.68 7.44 10.77
CA ILE A 30 -4.65 8.43 10.38
C ILE A 30 -3.30 7.74 10.20
N PHE A 31 -2.87 6.92 11.15
CA PHE A 31 -1.62 6.17 11.06
C PHE A 31 -1.58 5.21 9.86
N LYS A 32 -2.71 4.54 9.55
CA LYS A 32 -2.79 3.68 8.35
C LYS A 32 -2.64 4.50 7.06
N ASN A 33 -3.26 5.67 6.99
CA ASN A 33 -3.15 6.55 5.83
C ASN A 33 -1.74 7.15 5.69
N GLU A 34 -1.13 7.61 6.78
CA GLU A 34 0.25 8.11 6.76
C GLU A 34 1.24 7.03 6.34
N LYS A 35 1.06 5.81 6.85
CA LYS A 35 1.87 4.67 6.43
C LYS A 35 1.68 4.38 4.94
N PHE A 36 0.43 4.32 4.46
CA PHE A 36 0.15 4.13 3.04
C PHE A 36 0.77 5.23 2.18
N LEU A 37 0.66 6.50 2.58
CA LEU A 37 1.24 7.62 1.83
C LEU A 37 2.76 7.57 1.79
N ASN A 38 3.40 7.21 2.90
CA ASN A 38 4.86 7.03 2.93
C ASN A 38 5.31 5.84 2.07
N ASP A 39 4.62 4.69 2.20
CA ASP A 39 4.88 3.50 1.39
C ASP A 39 4.71 3.83 -0.10
N TYR A 40 3.60 4.49 -0.48
CA TYR A 40 3.33 4.95 -1.84
C TYR A 40 4.40 5.91 -2.34
N LYS A 41 4.77 6.94 -1.56
CA LYS A 41 5.78 7.93 -1.95
C LYS A 41 7.15 7.28 -2.18
N SER A 42 7.46 6.19 -1.47
CA SER A 42 8.69 5.44 -1.67
C SER A 42 8.71 4.68 -3.00
N CYS A 43 7.56 4.17 -3.47
CA CYS A 43 7.45 3.39 -4.70
C CYS A 43 6.80 4.15 -5.88
N GLU A 44 6.37 5.40 -5.68
CA GLU A 44 5.59 6.19 -6.65
C GLU A 44 6.28 6.26 -8.02
N LYS A 45 7.59 6.52 -8.03
CA LYS A 45 8.37 6.63 -9.28
C LYS A 45 8.38 5.32 -10.06
N GLU A 46 8.52 4.19 -9.37
CA GLU A 46 8.56 2.85 -9.97
C GLU A 46 7.18 2.45 -10.49
N LEU A 47 6.12 2.72 -9.73
CA LEU A 47 4.74 2.47 -10.14
C LEU A 47 4.34 3.32 -11.35
N ILE A 48 4.71 4.60 -11.38
CA ILE A 48 4.45 5.49 -12.51
C ILE A 48 5.25 5.04 -13.73
N ALA A 49 6.53 4.70 -13.58
CA ALA A 49 7.35 4.21 -14.68
C ALA A 49 6.77 2.93 -15.30
N PHE A 50 6.27 2.00 -14.47
CA PHE A 50 5.59 0.80 -14.93
C PHE A 50 4.28 1.13 -15.67
N LYS A 51 3.47 2.02 -15.10
CA LYS A 51 2.23 2.49 -15.75
C LYS A 51 2.50 3.12 -17.11
N GLU A 52 3.47 4.02 -17.20
CA GLU A 52 3.85 4.68 -18.44
C GLU A 52 4.43 3.69 -19.46
N ALA A 53 5.24 2.72 -19.02
CA ALA A 53 5.75 1.68 -19.90
C ALA A 53 4.62 0.82 -20.45
N HIS A 54 3.64 0.46 -19.61
CA HIS A 54 2.46 -0.29 -20.00
C HIS A 54 1.55 0.49 -20.97
N GLU A 55 1.24 1.76 -20.68
CA GLU A 55 0.46 2.61 -21.59
C GLU A 55 1.18 2.83 -22.92
N ASN A 56 2.50 3.00 -22.89
CA ASN A 56 3.30 3.09 -24.11
C ASN A 56 3.28 1.78 -24.88
N PHE A 57 3.39 0.64 -24.21
CA PHE A 57 3.29 -0.68 -24.84
C PHE A 57 1.94 -0.87 -25.53
N ILE A 58 0.82 -0.48 -24.89
CA ILE A 58 -0.51 -0.52 -25.53
C ILE A 58 -0.55 0.33 -26.81
N LYS A 59 0.07 1.52 -26.79
CA LYS A 59 0.04 2.46 -27.92
C LYS A 59 1.00 2.08 -29.06
N THR A 60 2.22 1.67 -28.73
CA THR A 60 3.31 1.51 -29.70
C THR A 60 3.62 0.05 -30.00
N LYS A 61 3.11 -0.90 -29.21
CA LYS A 61 3.41 -2.34 -29.30
C LYS A 61 4.90 -2.68 -29.15
N GLN A 62 5.70 -1.76 -28.63
CA GLN A 62 7.12 -1.96 -28.40
C GLN A 62 7.35 -2.44 -26.98
N GLY A 63 8.05 -3.55 -26.84
CA GLY A 63 8.44 -4.08 -25.54
C GLY A 63 9.25 -3.07 -24.74
N LYS A 64 8.94 -2.94 -23.45
CA LYS A 64 9.64 -2.05 -22.53
C LYS A 64 9.97 -2.79 -21.25
N SER A 65 11.19 -2.64 -20.78
CA SER A 65 11.65 -3.16 -19.50
C SER A 65 11.60 -2.06 -18.44
N VAL A 66 11.06 -2.37 -17.26
CA VAL A 66 11.01 -1.46 -16.12
C VAL A 66 11.61 -2.14 -14.91
N LEU A 67 12.58 -1.46 -14.29
CA LEU A 67 13.13 -1.90 -13.01
C LEU A 67 12.16 -1.53 -11.89
N MET A 68 11.75 -2.53 -11.11
CA MET A 68 10.90 -2.37 -9.94
C MET A 68 11.50 -3.09 -8.74
N SER A 69 11.44 -2.47 -7.58
CA SER A 69 11.83 -3.11 -6.32
C SER A 69 10.80 -4.17 -5.90
N ALA A 70 11.26 -5.18 -5.15
CA ALA A 70 10.39 -6.16 -4.51
C ALA A 70 9.31 -5.47 -3.66
N PHE A 71 9.69 -4.37 -2.98
CA PHE A 71 8.78 -3.56 -2.18
C PHE A 71 7.68 -2.90 -3.03
N ALA A 72 8.00 -2.35 -4.19
CA ALA A 72 7.01 -1.77 -5.10
C ALA A 72 6.05 -2.84 -5.65
N LEU A 73 6.54 -4.05 -5.92
CA LEU A 73 5.70 -5.18 -6.33
C LEU A 73 4.76 -5.64 -5.21
N GLU A 74 5.28 -5.80 -3.98
CA GLU A 74 4.45 -6.14 -2.83
C GLU A 74 3.39 -5.08 -2.56
N PHE A 75 3.75 -3.79 -2.69
CA PHE A 75 2.81 -2.69 -2.58
C PHE A 75 1.74 -2.75 -3.67
N ALA A 76 2.12 -3.00 -4.92
CA ALA A 76 1.19 -3.14 -6.04
C ALA A 76 0.22 -4.31 -5.84
N ILE A 77 0.72 -5.46 -5.36
CA ILE A 77 -0.08 -6.65 -5.05
C ILE A 77 -1.06 -6.38 -3.91
N LYS A 78 -0.58 -5.79 -2.81
CA LYS A 78 -1.38 -5.54 -1.61
C LYS A 78 -2.55 -4.60 -1.86
N ASN A 79 -2.37 -3.65 -2.79
CA ASN A 79 -3.36 -2.64 -3.12
C ASN A 79 -4.09 -2.90 -4.45
N ASN A 80 -3.80 -4.01 -5.13
CA ASN A 80 -4.33 -4.34 -6.47
C ASN A 80 -4.19 -3.18 -7.47
N ALA A 81 -3.01 -2.56 -7.54
CA ALA A 81 -2.80 -1.28 -8.23
C ALA A 81 -2.96 -1.37 -9.76
N PHE A 82 -2.75 -2.56 -10.34
CA PHE A 82 -2.78 -2.79 -11.80
C PHE A 82 -3.79 -3.86 -12.23
N GLY A 83 -4.68 -4.30 -11.34
CA GLY A 83 -5.66 -5.35 -11.61
C GLY A 83 -5.16 -6.77 -11.34
N ASP A 84 -6.07 -7.72 -11.46
CA ASP A 84 -5.88 -9.09 -10.97
C ASP A 84 -4.84 -9.88 -11.79
N ASP A 85 -4.74 -9.63 -13.09
CA ASP A 85 -3.78 -10.29 -13.97
C ASP A 85 -2.33 -9.96 -13.59
N TYR A 86 -2.00 -8.67 -13.51
CA TYR A 86 -0.67 -8.22 -13.07
C TYR A 86 -0.40 -8.57 -11.61
N THR A 87 -1.41 -8.53 -10.75
CA THR A 87 -1.26 -8.97 -9.35
C THR A 87 -0.86 -10.44 -9.26
N ARG A 88 -1.39 -11.31 -10.14
CA ARG A 88 -1.01 -12.72 -10.20
C ARG A 88 0.42 -12.89 -10.72
N GLU A 89 0.80 -12.17 -11.76
CA GLU A 89 2.16 -12.21 -12.31
C GLU A 89 3.21 -11.72 -11.30
N PHE A 90 2.96 -10.59 -10.63
CA PHE A 90 3.86 -10.08 -9.60
C PHE A 90 3.99 -11.03 -8.42
N LYS A 91 2.91 -11.70 -8.00
CA LYS A 91 2.98 -12.76 -6.98
C LYS A 91 3.87 -13.92 -7.42
N GLN A 92 3.75 -14.35 -8.68
CA GLN A 92 4.59 -15.42 -9.21
C GLN A 92 6.07 -15.01 -9.25
N ILE A 93 6.37 -13.78 -9.67
CA ILE A 93 7.74 -13.24 -9.68
C ILE A 93 8.34 -13.27 -8.26
N LEU A 94 7.62 -12.75 -7.27
CA LEU A 94 8.09 -12.76 -5.88
C LEU A 94 8.23 -14.17 -5.29
N GLN A 95 7.38 -15.11 -5.68
CA GLN A 95 7.46 -16.51 -5.23
C GLN A 95 8.64 -17.25 -5.85
N ASN A 96 8.92 -17.01 -7.12
CA ASN A 96 10.01 -17.66 -7.84
C ASN A 96 11.39 -17.14 -7.39
N TYR A 97 11.45 -15.89 -6.93
CA TYR A 97 12.69 -15.21 -6.56
C TYR A 97 12.55 -14.47 -5.21
N PRO A 98 12.37 -15.19 -4.09
CA PRO A 98 12.04 -14.60 -2.79
C PRO A 98 13.17 -13.77 -2.16
N ASN A 99 14.40 -13.89 -2.67
CA ASN A 99 15.59 -13.20 -2.14
C ASN A 99 16.02 -12.00 -3.00
N GLU A 100 15.38 -11.78 -4.15
CA GLU A 100 15.69 -10.64 -5.01
C GLU A 100 15.06 -9.36 -4.48
N LYS A 101 15.84 -8.28 -4.52
CA LYS A 101 15.40 -6.96 -4.06
C LYS A 101 14.86 -6.09 -5.19
N GLU A 102 15.26 -6.38 -6.41
CA GLU A 102 14.93 -5.61 -7.61
C GLU A 102 14.67 -6.59 -8.76
N PHE A 103 13.68 -6.26 -9.57
CA PHE A 103 13.17 -7.06 -10.66
C PHE A 103 13.14 -6.21 -11.92
N ASN A 104 13.73 -6.70 -13.00
CA ASN A 104 13.54 -6.10 -14.31
C ASN A 104 12.29 -6.71 -14.94
N ILE A 105 11.17 -5.99 -14.91
CA ILE A 105 9.90 -6.45 -15.46
C ILE A 105 9.84 -6.06 -16.92
N GLU A 106 9.87 -7.07 -17.78
CA GLU A 106 9.74 -6.90 -19.21
C GLU A 106 8.27 -6.99 -19.64
N ILE A 107 7.73 -5.87 -20.12
CA ILE A 107 6.39 -5.81 -20.73
C ILE A 107 6.54 -6.23 -22.19
N ASN A 108 6.40 -7.54 -22.41
CA ASN A 108 6.63 -8.18 -23.70
C ASN A 108 5.32 -8.62 -24.34
N HIS A 109 5.36 -8.85 -25.65
CA HIS A 109 4.21 -9.16 -26.51
C HIS A 109 3.57 -10.55 -26.30
N HIS A 110 3.60 -11.11 -25.08
CA HIS A 110 3.17 -12.47 -24.76
C HIS A 110 1.86 -12.60 -23.99
N LEU A 111 1.00 -11.58 -24.02
CA LEU A 111 -0.44 -11.75 -23.78
C LEU A 111 -1.16 -11.71 -25.14
N SER A 112 -1.01 -12.82 -25.88
CA SER A 112 -1.96 -13.24 -26.91
C SER A 112 -3.05 -14.08 -26.26
#